data_AF-A0AAD6A8E0-F1
#
_entry.id   AF-A0AAD6A8E0-F1
#
_cell.length_a   1.000
_cell.length_b   1.000
_cell.length_c   1.000
_cell.angle_alpha   90.00
_cell.angle_beta   90.00
_cell.angle_gamma   90.00
#
_symmetry.space_group_name_H-M   'P 1'
#
loop_
_entity.id
_entity.type
_entity.pdbx_description
1 polymer ?
#
loop_
_entity_poly.entity_id
_entity_poly.type
_entity_poly.pdbx_seq_one_letter_code
_entity_poly.pdbx_strand_id
1 'polypeptide(L)'
;MAFQGGMSEEAVSAACKEGDPITRDFTMQQTMLRVKDPVRSLDFYTRVLGMTLLQKIDFPSMRFTLYFLGFEEKSDIPEEIKERTAWTFSRRATIELTHNWGSELEESLAFHNGNNKPTGFGEKFK
;
A
#
# COMPACT_ATOMS: atom_id res chain seq x y z
N MET A 1 -38.69 -8.83 -1.31
CA MET A 1 -37.60 -9.81 -1.50
C MET A 1 -37.10 -10.20 -0.12
N ALA A 2 -37.14 -11.48 0.23
CA ALA A 2 -36.53 -11.94 1.48
C ALA A 2 -35.01 -11.84 1.36
N PHE A 3 -34.36 -11.20 2.32
CA PHE A 3 -32.91 -11.16 2.41
C PHE A 3 -32.42 -12.58 2.69
N GLN A 4 -31.88 -13.27 1.68
CA GLN A 4 -31.04 -14.44 1.95
C GLN A 4 -29.81 -13.92 2.70
N GLY A 5 -29.51 -14.52 3.85
CA GLY A 5 -28.32 -14.19 4.64
C GLY A 5 -27.03 -14.40 3.84
N GLY A 6 -25.89 -14.16 4.49
CA GLY A 6 -24.58 -14.45 3.90
C GLY A 6 -24.39 -15.92 3.51
N MET A 7 -23.27 -16.22 2.86
CA MET A 7 -22.89 -17.60 2.54
C MET A 7 -22.87 -18.48 3.80
N SER A 8 -23.28 -19.74 3.68
CA SER A 8 -23.10 -20.71 4.78
C SER A 8 -21.63 -21.07 4.94
N GLU A 9 -21.24 -21.56 6.12
CA GLU A 9 -19.87 -22.00 6.39
C GLU A 9 -19.41 -23.10 5.41
N GLU A 10 -20.31 -24.00 5.02
CA GLU A 10 -20.02 -25.04 4.02
C GLU A 10 -19.74 -24.43 2.65
N ALA A 11 -20.51 -23.40 2.26
CA ALA A 11 -20.30 -22.69 0.99
C ALA A 11 -18.99 -21.88 1.00
N VAL A 12 -18.63 -21.26 2.13
CA VAL A 12 -17.34 -20.59 2.31
C VAL A 12 -16.20 -21.59 2.17
N SER A 13 -16.25 -22.71 2.88
CA SER A 13 -15.21 -23.75 2.83
C SER A 13 -15.07 -24.36 1.43
N ALA A 14 -16.18 -24.61 0.73
CA ALA A 14 -16.14 -25.16 -0.63
C ALA A 14 -15.55 -24.19 -1.67
N ALA A 15 -15.57 -22.88 -1.39
CA ALA A 15 -14.97 -21.87 -2.26
C ALA A 15 -13.45 -21.76 -2.10
N CYS A 16 -12.89 -22.18 -0.96
CA CYS A 16 -11.46 -22.14 -0.68
C CYS A 16 -10.75 -23.39 -1.22
N LYS A 17 -9.70 -23.20 -2.03
CA LYS A 17 -8.84 -24.28 -2.53
C LYS A 17 -7.47 -24.20 -1.88
N GLU A 18 -6.84 -25.35 -1.70
CA GLU A 18 -5.43 -25.41 -1.32
C GLU A 18 -4.56 -24.69 -2.36
N GLY A 19 -3.55 -23.97 -1.87
CA GLY A 19 -2.58 -23.29 -2.71
C GLY A 19 -1.68 -24.27 -3.44
N ASP A 20 -1.27 -23.93 -4.66
CA ASP A 20 -0.27 -24.71 -5.38
C ASP A 20 1.07 -24.67 -4.62
N PRO A 21 1.78 -25.80 -4.44
CA PRO A 21 3.07 -25.82 -3.75
C PRO A 21 4.13 -24.84 -4.30
N ILE A 22 4.00 -24.37 -5.54
CA ILE A 22 4.87 -23.35 -6.14
C ILE A 22 4.68 -21.95 -5.53
N THR A 23 3.52 -21.65 -4.96
CA THR A 23 3.22 -20.32 -4.37
C THR A 23 3.51 -20.24 -2.87
N ARG A 24 4.09 -21.30 -2.28
CA ARG A 24 4.32 -21.42 -0.82
C ARG A 24 5.10 -20.26 -0.19
N ASP A 25 6.00 -19.64 -0.98
CA ASP A 25 6.90 -18.58 -0.52
C ASP A 25 6.39 -17.18 -0.92
N PHE A 26 5.22 -17.08 -1.54
CA PHE A 26 4.60 -15.78 -1.86
C PHE A 26 4.15 -15.09 -0.57
N THR A 27 4.18 -13.76 -0.59
CA THR A 27 3.72 -12.94 0.54
C THR A 27 2.93 -11.74 0.06
N MET A 28 1.94 -11.32 0.86
CA MET A 28 1.29 -10.03 0.69
C MET A 28 2.23 -8.94 1.21
N GLN A 29 3.07 -8.44 0.30
CA GLN A 29 4.20 -7.56 0.63
C GLN A 29 3.73 -6.13 0.89
N GLN A 30 2.92 -5.56 0.00
CA GLN A 30 2.58 -4.14 0.02
C GLN A 30 1.11 -3.89 -0.34
N THR A 31 0.55 -2.82 0.22
CA THR A 31 -0.63 -2.14 -0.32
C THR A 31 -0.23 -0.73 -0.72
N MET A 32 -0.46 -0.36 -1.98
CA MET A 32 -0.11 0.96 -2.48
C MET A 32 -1.29 1.93 -2.40
N LEU A 33 -1.01 3.13 -1.88
CA LEU A 33 -1.95 4.25 -1.82
C LEU A 33 -1.31 5.49 -2.43
N ARG A 34 -2.05 6.18 -3.29
CA ARG A 34 -1.64 7.51 -3.75
C ARG A 34 -1.92 8.53 -2.65
N VAL A 35 -0.94 9.36 -2.36
CA VAL A 35 -1.06 10.43 -1.37
C VAL A 35 -0.86 11.78 -2.03
N LYS A 36 -1.65 12.75 -1.57
CA LYS A 36 -1.62 14.12 -2.07
C LYS A 36 -0.43 14.89 -1.49
N ASP A 37 -0.32 14.84 -0.17
CA ASP A 37 0.74 15.51 0.57
C ASP A 37 1.53 14.46 1.36
N PRO A 38 2.79 14.18 0.98
CA PRO A 38 3.60 13.18 1.64
C PRO A 38 4.00 13.63 3.06
N VAL A 39 4.11 14.93 3.35
CA VAL A 39 4.49 15.42 4.69
C VAL A 39 3.39 15.08 5.69
N ARG A 40 2.14 15.39 5.35
CA ARG A 40 0.98 15.06 6.20
C ARG A 40 0.80 13.55 6.34
N SER A 41 1.03 12.81 5.27
CA SER A 41 0.89 11.36 5.27
C SER A 41 1.97 10.69 6.14
N LEU A 42 3.23 11.08 5.97
CA LEU A 42 4.35 10.56 6.77
C LEU A 42 4.15 10.87 8.25
N ASP A 43 3.73 12.08 8.62
CA ASP A 43 3.40 12.42 10.01
C ASP A 43 2.30 11.52 10.57
N PHE A 44 1.20 11.33 9.84
CA PHE A 44 0.11 10.46 10.26
C PHE A 44 0.57 9.00 10.47
N TYR A 45 1.18 8.39 9.46
CA TYR A 45 1.57 6.98 9.55
C TYR A 45 2.68 6.74 10.57
N THR A 46 3.60 7.69 10.77
CA THR A 46 4.70 7.53 11.74
C THR A 46 4.28 7.94 13.15
N ARG A 47 3.85 9.19 13.37
CA ARG A 47 3.56 9.72 14.72
C ARG A 47 2.24 9.21 15.29
N VAL A 48 1.20 9.05 14.47
CA VAL A 48 -0.14 8.64 14.95
C VAL A 48 -0.27 7.12 14.96
N LEU A 49 0.16 6.45 13.89
CA LEU A 49 0.03 4.99 13.78
C LEU A 49 1.26 4.21 14.23
N GLY A 50 2.41 4.86 14.45
CA GLY A 50 3.62 4.21 14.95
C GLY A 50 4.41 3.42 13.90
N MET A 51 4.16 3.63 12.60
CA MET A 51 4.95 2.97 11.56
C MET A 51 6.34 3.61 11.40
N THR A 52 7.25 2.84 10.81
CA THR A 52 8.60 3.28 10.46
C THR A 52 8.69 3.49 8.95
N LEU A 53 9.30 4.60 8.51
CA LEU A 53 9.72 4.77 7.12
C LEU A 53 10.90 3.85 6.82
N LEU A 54 10.68 2.84 5.97
CA LEU A 54 11.66 1.82 5.62
C LEU A 54 12.54 2.26 4.46
N GLN A 55 11.92 2.83 3.42
CA GLN A 55 12.63 3.28 2.22
C GLN A 55 11.91 4.42 1.51
N LYS A 56 12.69 5.32 0.93
CA LYS A 56 12.25 6.35 -0.02
C LYS A 56 12.94 6.10 -1.35
N ILE A 57 12.17 6.13 -2.44
CA ILE A 57 12.68 5.93 -3.80
C ILE A 57 12.12 7.02 -4.70
N ASP A 58 13.00 7.77 -5.36
CA ASP A 58 12.63 8.83 -6.29
C ASP A 58 12.74 8.35 -7.74
N PHE A 59 11.77 8.74 -8.55
CA PHE A 59 11.78 8.52 -10.00
C PHE A 59 11.67 9.86 -10.74
N PRO A 60 12.79 10.60 -10.89
CA PRO A 60 12.75 11.98 -11.42
C PRO A 60 12.19 12.10 -12.83
N SER A 61 12.50 11.14 -13.72
CA SER A 61 11.99 11.12 -15.09
C SER A 61 10.47 10.97 -15.17
N MET A 62 9.86 10.33 -14.17
CA MET A 62 8.42 10.08 -14.08
C MET A 62 7.71 10.99 -13.08
N ARG A 63 8.46 11.84 -12.36
CA ARG A 63 7.97 12.83 -11.38
C ARG A 63 7.10 12.22 -10.26
N PHE A 64 7.55 11.14 -9.65
CA PHE A 64 6.95 10.61 -8.43
C PHE A 64 7.99 10.07 -7.45
N THR A 65 7.57 9.96 -6.19
CA THR A 65 8.34 9.35 -5.10
C THR A 65 7.50 8.26 -4.44
N LEU A 66 8.15 7.15 -4.08
CA LEU A 66 7.58 6.08 -3.27
C LEU A 66 8.13 6.15 -1.84
N TYR A 67 7.24 6.03 -0.85
CA TYR A 67 7.60 5.90 0.55
C TYR A 67 7.04 4.58 1.08
N PHE A 68 7.93 3.67 1.48
CA PHE A 68 7.55 2.38 2.05
C PHE A 68 7.53 2.48 3.58
N LEU A 69 6.40 2.17 4.19
CA LEU A 69 6.23 2.15 5.64
C LEU A 69 5.80 0.77 6.13
N GLY A 70 6.23 0.40 7.33
CA GLY A 70 5.86 -0.85 7.98
C GLY A 70 6.08 -0.79 9.49
N PHE A 71 5.60 -1.80 10.21
CA PHE A 71 5.85 -1.98 11.64
C PHE A 71 7.15 -2.77 11.84
N GLU A 72 8.27 -2.09 11.63
CA GLU A 72 9.62 -2.66 11.79
C GLU A 72 10.46 -1.79 12.72
N GLU A 73 11.41 -2.41 13.40
CA GLU A 73 12.38 -1.72 14.26
C GLU A 73 13.39 -0.97 13.40
N LYS A 74 13.72 0.26 13.80
CA LYS A 74 14.69 1.08 13.05
C LYS A 74 16.09 0.46 13.01
N SER A 75 16.45 -0.33 14.03
CA SER A 75 17.73 -1.04 14.12
C SER A 75 17.88 -2.13 13.06
N ASP A 76 16.79 -2.63 12.50
CA ASP A 76 16.80 -3.75 11.57
C ASP A 76 16.96 -3.29 10.12
N ILE A 77 16.87 -1.98 9.87
CA ILE A 77 16.95 -1.38 8.53
C ILE A 77 18.43 -1.32 8.11
N PRO A 78 18.84 -2.03 7.03
CA PRO A 78 20.21 -1.98 6.56
C PRO A 78 20.64 -0.57 6.14
N GLU A 79 21.90 -0.21 6.36
CA GLU A 79 22.44 1.09 5.96
C GLU A 79 22.71 1.16 4.45
N GLU A 80 23.21 0.07 3.86
CA GLU A 80 23.52 -0.02 2.44
C GLU A 80 22.23 -0.08 1.60
N ILE A 81 22.18 0.68 0.50
CA ILE A 81 20.96 0.89 -0.29
C ILE A 81 20.47 -0.41 -0.93
N LYS A 82 21.35 -1.22 -1.51
CA LYS A 82 20.96 -2.46 -2.19
C LYS A 82 20.42 -3.48 -1.20
N GLU A 83 21.06 -3.63 -0.04
CA GLU A 83 20.60 -4.47 1.07
C GLU A 83 19.28 -3.96 1.65
N ARG A 84 19.14 -2.66 1.89
CA ARG A 84 17.89 -2.04 2.36
C ARG A 84 16.75 -2.27 1.37
N THR A 85 17.04 -2.21 0.08
CA THR A 85 16.06 -2.47 -0.99
C THR A 85 15.58 -3.91 -0.91
N ALA A 86 16.49 -4.89 -0.94
CA ALA A 86 16.13 -6.30 -0.81
C ALA A 86 15.36 -6.58 0.49
N TRP A 87 15.80 -5.99 1.60
CA TRP A 87 15.16 -6.12 2.90
C TRP A 87 13.74 -5.54 2.91
N THR A 88 13.55 -4.31 2.43
CA THR A 88 12.24 -3.62 2.41
C THR A 88 11.22 -4.39 1.58
N PHE A 89 11.59 -4.83 0.38
CA PHE A 89 10.70 -5.60 -0.50
C PHE A 89 10.49 -7.06 -0.06
N SER A 90 11.15 -7.51 1.02
CA SER A 90 10.86 -8.79 1.68
C SER A 90 9.90 -8.66 2.87
N ARG A 91 9.66 -7.43 3.37
CA ARG A 91 8.78 -7.20 4.53
C ARG A 91 7.33 -7.48 4.17
N ARG A 92 6.56 -8.06 5.08
CA ARG A 92 5.13 -8.31 4.90
C ARG A 92 4.33 -7.06 5.26
N ALA A 93 3.14 -6.91 4.67
CA ALA A 93 2.15 -5.91 5.10
C ALA A 93 2.66 -4.46 5.15
N THR A 94 3.51 -4.07 4.21
CA THR A 94 3.96 -2.69 4.05
C THR A 94 2.88 -1.81 3.40
N ILE A 95 2.94 -0.51 3.67
CA ILE A 95 2.20 0.51 2.93
C ILE A 95 3.18 1.23 2.01
N GLU A 96 2.89 1.22 0.71
CA GLU A 96 3.59 2.05 -0.28
C GLU A 96 2.77 3.33 -0.49
N LEU A 97 3.32 4.48 -0.10
CA LEU A 97 2.72 5.77 -0.42
C LEU A 97 3.35 6.30 -1.71
N THR A 98 2.56 6.42 -2.77
CA THR A 98 2.98 7.02 -4.04
C THR A 98 2.59 8.50 -4.07
N HIS A 99 3.57 9.38 -4.10
CA HIS A 99 3.38 10.82 -4.26
C HIS A 99 3.74 11.25 -5.69
N ASN A 100 2.76 11.78 -6.43
CA ASN A 100 3.03 12.43 -7.71
C ASN A 100 3.40 13.89 -7.44
N TRP A 101 4.56 14.35 -7.93
CA TRP A 101 5.10 15.65 -7.56
C TRP A 101 4.19 16.80 -8.01
N GLY A 102 3.86 17.71 -7.09
CA GLY A 102 2.98 18.86 -7.33
C GLY A 102 1.52 18.62 -6.97
N SER A 103 1.10 17.38 -6.71
CA SER A 103 -0.28 17.03 -6.33
C SER A 103 -0.78 17.73 -5.06
N GLU A 104 0.14 18.09 -4.17
CA GLU A 104 -0.07 18.88 -2.97
C GLU A 104 -0.54 20.31 -3.25
N LEU A 105 -0.21 20.86 -4.42
CA LEU A 105 -0.59 22.21 -4.84
C LEU A 105 -1.90 22.26 -5.64
N GLU A 106 -2.39 21.12 -6.10
CA GLU A 106 -3.59 21.04 -6.94
C GLU A 106 -4.87 21.00 -6.09
N GLU A 107 -5.50 22.13 -5.78
CA GLU A 107 -6.69 22.17 -4.88
C GLU A 107 -7.82 21.22 -5.28
N SER A 108 -8.07 21.05 -6.58
CA SER A 108 -9.14 20.18 -7.12
C SER A 108 -8.78 18.69 -7.16
N LEU A 109 -7.53 18.32 -6.89
CA LEU A 109 -7.10 16.93 -6.98
C LEU A 109 -7.66 16.14 -5.80
N ALA A 110 -8.61 15.26 -6.12
CA ALA A 110 -9.10 14.20 -5.25
C ALA A 110 -8.70 12.84 -5.84
N PHE A 111 -8.07 11.99 -5.04
CA PHE A 111 -7.88 10.60 -5.43
C PHE A 111 -9.18 9.83 -5.24
N HIS A 112 -9.48 8.94 -6.18
CA HIS A 112 -10.61 8.03 -6.05
C HIS A 112 -10.40 7.12 -4.83
N ASN A 113 -11.33 7.20 -3.89
CA ASN A 113 -11.36 6.40 -2.67
C ASN A 113 -12.16 5.09 -2.83
N GLY A 114 -12.63 4.79 -4.06
CA GLY A 114 -13.48 3.64 -4.36
C GLY A 114 -14.94 3.75 -3.87
N ASN A 115 -15.26 4.74 -3.02
CA ASN A 115 -16.58 4.93 -2.42
C ASN A 115 -17.48 5.90 -3.19
N ASN A 116 -16.89 6.74 -4.04
CA ASN A 116 -17.60 7.69 -4.91
C ASN A 116 -17.60 7.21 -6.37
N LYS A 117 -18.64 7.54 -7.14
CA LYS A 117 -18.73 7.17 -8.56
C LYS A 117 -17.70 7.96 -9.41
N PRO A 118 -17.06 7.34 -10.41
CA PRO A 118 -17.13 5.92 -10.78
C PRO A 118 -16.40 5.05 -9.75
N THR A 119 -16.98 3.88 -9.46
CA THR A 119 -16.48 2.95 -8.44
C THR A 119 -15.25 2.21 -8.94
N GLY A 120 -14.20 2.11 -8.12
CA GLY A 120 -12.96 1.42 -8.44
C GLY A 120 -11.77 2.05 -7.69
N PHE A 121 -10.86 1.21 -7.19
CA PHE A 121 -9.64 1.69 -6.51
C PHE A 121 -8.53 1.91 -7.55
N GLY A 122 -7.92 3.10 -7.57
CA GLY A 122 -6.69 3.35 -8.31
C GLY A 122 -6.84 3.96 -9.71
N GLU A 123 -8.05 4.24 -10.21
CA GLU A 123 -8.23 4.94 -11.49
C GLU A 123 -8.01 6.45 -11.34
N LYS A 124 -7.24 7.03 -12.27
CA LYS A 124 -7.32 8.46 -12.61
C LYS A 124 -8.20 8.53 -13.85
N PHE A 125 -9.46 8.95 -13.73
CA PHE A 125 -10.19 9.35 -14.93
C PHE A 125 -9.53 10.63 -15.46
N LYS A 126 -9.07 10.59 -16.71
CA LYS A 126 -8.67 11.78 -17.46
C LYS A 126 -9.89 12.62 -17.77
#